data_AF-A0A960US88-F1
#
_entry.id   AF-A0A960US88-F1
#
_cell.length_a   1.000
_cell.length_b   1.000
_cell.length_c   1.000
_cell.angle_alpha   90.00
_cell.angle_beta   90.00
_cell.angle_gamma   90.00
#
_symmetry.space_group_name_H-M   'P 1'
#
loop_
_entity.id
_entity.type
_entity.pdbx_description
1 polymer ?
#
loop_
_entity_poly.entity_id
_entity_poly.type
_entity_poly.pdbx_seq_one_letter_code
_entity_poly.pdbx_strand_id
1 'polypeptide(L)'
;MLVEYPAALDLNHIRADKCKVASKRFLLIVAIGLALTLFWDSSLLRPVKLLVVLVHEMWHGLFSLAAGVRLDGIEVHWNESGKTLVSGDFSNLGFIAAVSAGYIGCALTGAFLLRQALVARLERTTLVLFSVLLMYFSWLFTSPLETAFYTGTGYGLALLLLAALGERPARGTLTALGVFFLFYSLFDLFDFTRDVDSTDAAILASYLGSGALEQGSVGLTAISVSVIWTGLIFLGAYLLLAPALREALHYQEAPAETQPGDAFAGPGEGTFSRPDESAGPTEPEFQTEVPPPESDPEMALVSGEPAAEEF
;
A
#
# COMPACT_ATOMS: atom_id res chain seq x y z
N MET A 1 -57.74 -1.66 14.62
CA MET A 1 -56.83 -0.54 14.34
C MET A 1 -55.48 -0.92 14.96
N LEU A 2 -54.67 -1.70 14.24
CA LEU A 2 -53.32 -2.05 14.66
C LEU A 2 -52.39 -1.04 13.98
N VAL A 3 -51.73 -0.23 14.80
CA VAL A 3 -50.71 0.72 14.35
C VAL A 3 -49.44 -0.10 14.12
N GLU A 4 -49.07 -0.34 12.86
CA GLU A 4 -47.74 -0.83 12.53
C GLU A 4 -46.74 0.25 12.90
N TYR A 5 -45.86 -0.06 13.85
CA TYR A 5 -44.69 0.76 14.13
C TYR A 5 -43.76 0.65 12.91
N PRO A 6 -43.40 1.75 12.23
CA PRO A 6 -42.41 1.67 11.16
C PRO A 6 -41.13 1.16 11.79
N ALA A 7 -40.47 0.25 11.08
CA ALA A 7 -39.15 -0.27 11.41
C ALA A 7 -38.34 0.82 12.11
N ALA A 8 -38.07 0.62 13.41
CA ALA A 8 -36.92 1.24 14.04
C ALA A 8 -35.73 0.69 13.25
N LEU A 9 -35.43 1.36 12.14
CA LEU A 9 -34.26 1.16 11.30
C LEU A 9 -33.14 1.06 12.32
N ASP A 10 -32.53 -0.11 12.44
CA ASP A 10 -31.65 -0.42 13.55
C ASP A 10 -30.37 0.43 13.35
N LEU A 11 -30.44 1.70 13.72
CA LEU A 11 -29.37 2.67 13.56
C LEU A 11 -28.26 2.39 14.58
N ASN A 12 -28.58 1.63 15.63
CA ASN A 12 -27.67 1.27 16.69
C ASN A 12 -26.67 0.19 16.24
N HIS A 13 -27.09 -0.89 15.56
CA HIS A 13 -26.14 -1.88 15.05
C HIS A 13 -25.22 -1.31 13.96
N ILE A 14 -25.77 -0.55 12.99
CA ILE A 14 -24.97 0.10 11.93
C ILE A 14 -23.93 1.06 12.52
N ARG A 15 -24.31 1.85 13.54
CA ARG A 15 -23.39 2.76 14.22
C ARG A 15 -22.31 2.01 15.01
N ALA A 16 -22.67 0.90 15.66
CA ALA A 16 -21.73 0.06 16.39
C ALA A 16 -20.68 -0.59 15.46
N ASP A 17 -21.10 -1.10 14.30
CA ASP A 17 -20.19 -1.72 13.33
C ASP A 17 -19.23 -0.72 12.69
N LYS A 18 -19.70 0.49 12.36
CA LYS A 18 -18.84 1.58 11.87
C LYS A 18 -17.79 2.00 12.90
N CYS A 19 -18.19 2.17 14.17
CA CYS A 19 -17.25 2.43 15.25
C CYS A 19 -16.20 1.32 15.35
N LYS A 20 -16.61 0.05 15.26
CA LYS A 20 -15.70 -1.10 15.33
C LYS A 20 -14.67 -1.13 14.20
N VAL A 21 -15.07 -0.80 12.96
CA VAL A 21 -14.15 -0.73 11.81
C VAL A 21 -13.19 0.46 11.94
N ALA A 22 -13.68 1.64 12.31
CA ALA A 22 -12.85 2.82 12.56
C ALA A 22 -11.84 2.57 13.69
N SER A 23 -12.27 1.94 14.79
CA SER A 23 -11.40 1.54 15.90
C SER A 23 -10.32 0.55 15.46
N LYS A 24 -10.65 -0.45 14.63
CA LYS A 24 -9.65 -1.40 14.09
C LYS A 24 -8.58 -0.69 13.24
N ARG A 25 -9.00 0.24 12.37
CA ARG A 25 -8.06 1.01 11.52
C ARG A 25 -7.15 1.90 12.35
N PHE A 26 -7.70 2.58 13.35
CA PHE A 26 -6.92 3.39 14.28
C PHE A 26 -5.92 2.53 15.07
N LEU A 27 -6.35 1.38 15.60
CA LEU A 27 -5.48 0.44 16.30
C LEU A 27 -4.35 -0.07 15.41
N LEU A 28 -4.60 -0.32 14.12
CA LEU A 28 -3.56 -0.71 13.17
C LEU A 28 -2.50 0.39 13.01
N ILE A 29 -2.92 1.64 12.82
CA ILE A 29 -2.01 2.79 12.70
C ILE A 29 -1.16 2.94 13.96
N VAL A 30 -1.78 2.86 15.14
CA VAL A 30 -1.08 2.94 16.44
C VAL A 30 -0.12 1.77 16.62
N ALA A 31 -0.53 0.55 16.26
CA ALA A 31 0.32 -0.63 16.35
C ALA A 31 1.55 -0.55 15.44
N ILE A 32 1.38 -0.06 14.21
CA ILE A 32 2.49 0.18 13.28
C ILE A 32 3.40 1.26 13.85
N GLY A 33 2.87 2.39 14.31
CA GLY A 33 3.66 3.46 14.91
C GLY A 33 4.47 2.97 16.12
N LEU A 34 3.85 2.20 17.01
CA LEU A 34 4.53 1.62 18.17
C LEU A 34 5.62 0.63 17.75
N ALA A 35 5.35 -0.22 16.75
CA ALA A 35 6.34 -1.13 16.22
C ALA A 35 7.53 -0.38 15.61
N LEU A 36 7.29 0.70 14.87
CA LEU A 36 8.38 1.55 14.34
C LEU A 36 9.21 2.16 15.47
N THR A 37 8.58 2.69 16.52
CA THR A 37 9.31 3.23 17.68
C THR A 37 10.15 2.17 18.39
N LEU A 38 9.63 0.95 18.56
CA LEU A 38 10.32 -0.12 19.29
C LEU A 38 11.40 -0.83 18.46
N PHE A 39 11.20 -0.94 17.15
CA PHE A 39 12.07 -1.71 16.25
C PHE A 39 12.85 -0.83 15.28
N TRP A 40 12.92 0.50 15.50
CA TRP A 40 13.54 1.45 14.57
C TRP A 40 14.97 1.05 14.17
N ASP A 41 15.78 0.62 15.13
CA ASP A 41 17.18 0.25 14.91
C ASP A 41 17.35 -1.20 14.40
N SER A 42 16.24 -1.92 14.16
CA SER A 42 16.28 -3.28 13.64
C SER A 42 16.66 -3.31 12.17
N SER A 43 17.55 -4.24 11.79
CA SER A 43 17.89 -4.54 10.40
C SER A 43 16.70 -5.03 9.58
N LEU A 44 15.63 -5.50 10.21
CA LEU A 44 14.40 -5.93 9.54
C LEU A 44 13.67 -4.77 8.85
N LEU A 45 13.77 -3.55 9.39
CA LEU A 45 13.13 -2.37 8.80
C LEU A 45 13.97 -1.77 7.67
N ARG A 46 15.26 -2.12 7.57
CA ARG A 46 16.20 -1.53 6.61
C ARG A 46 15.70 -1.55 5.17
N PRO A 47 15.15 -2.65 4.62
CA PRO A 47 14.63 -2.62 3.24
C PRO A 47 13.56 -1.54 3.02
N VAL A 48 12.66 -1.36 4.00
CA VAL A 48 11.60 -0.33 3.92
C VAL A 48 12.18 1.06 4.13
N LYS A 49 13.18 1.22 5.02
CA LYS A 49 13.91 2.49 5.16
C LYS A 49 14.59 2.89 3.85
N LEU A 50 15.22 1.97 3.14
CA LEU A 50 15.84 2.27 1.84
C LEU A 50 14.82 2.74 0.80
N LEU A 51 13.61 2.18 0.81
CA LEU A 51 12.52 2.69 -0.03
C LEU A 51 12.20 4.15 0.32
N VAL A 52 12.12 4.47 1.62
CA VAL A 52 11.79 5.82 2.06
C VAL A 52 12.93 6.79 1.76
N VAL A 53 14.18 6.42 2.00
CA VAL A 53 15.38 7.18 1.61
C VAL A 53 15.38 7.43 0.10
N LEU A 54 15.07 6.42 -0.72
CA LEU A 54 15.00 6.60 -2.16
C LEU A 54 13.94 7.65 -2.56
N VAL A 55 12.75 7.57 -1.97
CA VAL A 55 11.69 8.55 -2.26
C VAL A 55 12.04 9.93 -1.70
N HIS A 56 12.77 10.00 -0.59
CA HIS A 56 13.32 11.23 -0.02
C HIS A 56 14.26 11.93 -1.02
N GLU A 57 15.24 11.19 -1.56
CA GLU A 57 16.13 11.70 -2.62
C GLU A 57 15.37 12.07 -3.90
N MET A 58 14.34 11.31 -4.27
CA MET A 58 13.48 11.67 -5.41
C MET A 58 12.78 13.02 -5.21
N TRP A 59 12.40 13.39 -3.98
CA TRP A 59 11.83 14.71 -3.70
C TRP A 59 12.86 15.84 -3.81
N HIS A 60 14.07 15.65 -3.29
CA HIS A 60 15.18 16.60 -3.54
C HIS A 60 15.41 16.79 -5.04
N GLY A 61 15.49 15.69 -5.79
CA GLY A 61 15.69 15.72 -7.23
C GLY A 61 14.57 16.43 -7.97
N LEU A 62 13.31 16.13 -7.63
CA LEU A 62 12.14 16.75 -8.25
C LEU A 62 12.10 18.28 -8.02
N PHE A 63 12.39 18.73 -6.80
CA PHE A 63 12.43 20.16 -6.50
C PHE A 63 13.67 20.84 -7.06
N SER A 64 14.78 20.13 -7.22
CA SER A 64 15.97 20.64 -7.93
C SER A 64 15.66 20.91 -9.40
N LEU A 65 14.97 19.98 -10.07
CA LEU A 65 14.46 20.18 -11.42
C LEU A 65 13.50 21.38 -11.49
N ALA A 66 12.57 21.49 -10.55
CA ALA A 66 11.63 22.61 -10.48
C ALA A 66 12.32 23.96 -10.21
N ALA A 67 13.45 23.96 -9.50
CA ALA A 67 14.30 25.12 -9.26
C ALA A 67 15.14 25.52 -10.49
N GLY A 68 15.06 24.77 -11.59
CA GLY A 68 15.79 25.05 -12.83
C GLY A 68 17.21 24.46 -12.87
N VAL A 69 17.56 23.62 -11.91
CA VAL A 69 18.87 22.94 -11.82
C VAL A 69 18.76 21.54 -12.41
N ARG A 70 19.84 21.05 -13.01
CA ARG A 70 19.86 19.71 -13.61
C ARG A 70 20.03 18.64 -12.53
N LEU A 71 19.19 17.61 -12.58
CA LEU A 71 19.35 16.37 -11.80
C LEU A 71 20.22 15.39 -12.57
N ASP A 72 21.39 15.03 -12.03
CA ASP A 72 22.34 14.13 -12.66
C ASP A 72 22.16 12.67 -12.22
N GLY A 73 21.74 12.45 -10.98
CA GLY A 73 21.51 11.11 -10.47
C GLY A 73 21.06 11.07 -9.01
N ILE A 74 20.56 9.91 -8.61
CA ILE A 74 20.14 9.58 -7.25
C ILE A 74 20.86 8.30 -6.84
N GLU A 75 21.58 8.37 -5.73
CA GLU A 75 22.29 7.26 -5.12
C GLU A 75 21.68 6.92 -3.76
N VAL A 76 21.58 5.64 -3.47
CA VAL A 76 21.15 5.12 -2.16
C VAL A 76 22.06 3.95 -1.83
N HIS A 77 22.47 3.84 -0.58
CA HIS A 77 23.39 2.81 -0.12
C HIS A 77 22.79 2.00 1.02
N TRP A 78 23.28 0.76 1.21
CA TRP A 78 22.73 -0.18 2.18
C TRP A 78 22.85 0.27 3.66
N ASN A 79 23.71 1.24 3.95
CA ASN A 79 23.84 1.89 5.25
C ASN A 79 22.78 2.97 5.49
N GLU A 80 21.71 3.02 4.69
CA GLU A 80 20.59 3.96 4.82
C GLU A 80 20.94 5.41 4.43
N SER A 81 22.13 5.67 3.87
CA SER A 81 22.46 6.98 3.30
C SER A 81 21.98 7.12 1.86
N GLY A 82 21.49 8.31 1.51
CA GLY A 82 21.12 8.72 0.17
C GLY A 82 21.90 9.96 -0.27
N LYS A 83 21.99 10.18 -1.59
CA LYS A 83 22.54 11.40 -2.19
C LYS A 83 21.81 11.74 -3.48
N THR A 84 21.43 13.00 -3.62
CA THR A 84 20.92 13.58 -4.86
C THR A 84 22.00 14.43 -5.52
N LEU A 85 22.44 14.03 -6.71
CA LEU A 85 23.48 14.71 -7.48
C LEU A 85 22.84 15.73 -8.43
N VAL A 86 23.22 16.99 -8.29
CA VAL A 86 22.66 18.09 -9.08
C VAL A 86 23.75 19.03 -9.60
N SER A 87 23.55 19.57 -10.80
CA SER A 87 24.47 20.51 -11.46
C SER A 87 23.74 21.77 -11.92
N GLY A 88 24.27 22.92 -11.54
CA GLY A 88 23.76 24.24 -11.92
C GLY A 88 23.63 25.19 -10.73
N ASP A 89 23.26 26.44 -11.02
CA ASP A 89 23.17 27.49 -10.00
C ASP A 89 21.77 27.56 -9.42
N PHE A 90 21.64 27.27 -8.12
CA PHE A 90 20.39 27.49 -7.41
C PHE A 90 20.15 28.97 -7.14
N SER A 91 18.90 29.41 -7.29
CA SER A 91 18.41 30.60 -6.58
C SER A 91 18.28 30.29 -5.08
N ASN A 92 18.33 31.31 -4.22
CA ASN A 92 18.20 31.11 -2.77
C ASN A 92 16.91 30.36 -2.39
N LEU A 93 15.78 30.72 -3.01
CA LEU A 93 14.50 30.05 -2.77
C LEU A 93 14.51 28.62 -3.35
N GLY A 94 15.13 28.42 -4.51
CA GLY A 94 15.26 27.10 -5.12
C GLY A 94 16.08 26.14 -4.26
N PHE A 95 17.19 26.60 -3.69
CA PHE A 95 18.01 25.80 -2.80
C PHE A 95 17.26 25.40 -1.53
N ILE A 96 16.62 26.36 -0.85
CA ILE A 96 15.83 26.11 0.36
C ILE A 96 14.72 25.10 0.05
N ALA A 97 14.02 25.26 -1.07
CA ALA A 97 12.95 24.35 -1.47
C ALA A 97 13.48 22.95 -1.77
N ALA A 98 14.59 22.83 -2.51
CA ALA A 98 15.21 21.55 -2.85
C ALA A 98 15.70 20.80 -1.61
N VAL A 99 16.44 21.45 -0.72
CA VAL A 99 16.94 20.82 0.53
C VAL A 99 15.80 20.49 1.49
N SER A 100 14.72 21.28 1.51
CA SER A 100 13.58 20.96 2.39
C SER A 100 12.66 19.88 1.81
N ALA A 101 12.80 19.56 0.53
CA ALA A 101 11.86 18.71 -0.19
C ALA A 101 11.87 17.26 0.31
N GLY A 102 13.00 16.73 0.78
CA GLY A 102 13.12 15.35 1.24
C GLY A 102 12.11 15.03 2.34
N TYR A 103 12.27 15.65 3.51
CA TYR A 103 11.39 15.39 4.65
C TYR A 103 9.94 15.86 4.41
N ILE A 104 9.72 17.02 3.75
CA ILE A 104 8.36 17.51 3.47
C ILE A 104 7.66 16.58 2.48
N GLY A 105 8.33 16.25 1.40
CA GLY A 105 7.83 15.40 0.33
C GLY A 105 7.50 14.01 0.84
N CYS A 106 8.37 13.42 1.68
CA CYS A 106 8.10 12.17 2.37
C CYS A 106 6.86 12.26 3.28
N ALA A 107 6.73 13.31 4.09
CA ALA A 107 5.54 13.51 4.92
C ALA A 107 4.25 13.64 4.10
N LEU A 108 4.27 14.45 3.04
CA LEU A 108 3.12 14.66 2.17
C LEU A 108 2.75 13.38 1.41
N THR A 109 3.75 12.62 0.94
CA THR A 109 3.56 11.29 0.33
C THR A 109 2.90 10.36 1.33
N GLY A 110 3.44 10.27 2.55
CA GLY A 110 2.90 9.42 3.61
C GLY A 110 1.46 9.78 3.99
N ALA A 111 1.19 11.07 4.19
CA ALA A 111 -0.14 11.59 4.49
C ALA A 111 -1.13 11.28 3.35
N PHE A 112 -0.70 11.43 2.09
CA PHE A 112 -1.53 11.11 0.94
C PHE A 112 -1.85 9.61 0.87
N LEU A 113 -0.85 8.73 0.96
CA LEU A 113 -1.07 7.27 0.95
C LEU A 113 -2.01 6.84 2.07
N LEU A 114 -1.80 7.35 3.29
CA LEU A 114 -2.66 7.07 4.44
C LEU A 114 -4.09 7.61 4.24
N ARG A 115 -4.24 8.80 3.67
CA ARG A 115 -5.54 9.38 3.30
C ARG A 115 -6.33 8.43 2.39
N GLN A 116 -5.68 7.93 1.35
CA GLN A 116 -6.30 7.03 0.38
C GLN A 116 -6.71 5.70 1.03
N ALA A 117 -5.92 5.20 1.98
CA ALA A 117 -6.26 4.02 2.77
C ALA A 117 -7.46 4.24 3.72
N LEU A 118 -7.61 5.45 4.28
CA LEU A 118 -8.71 5.79 5.17
C LEU A 118 -10.05 5.95 4.43
N VAL A 119 -10.05 6.68 3.31
CA VAL A 119 -11.25 6.92 2.49
C VAL A 119 -11.68 5.67 1.74
N ALA A 120 -10.74 4.77 1.43
CA ALA A 120 -11.03 3.44 0.87
C ALA A 120 -11.77 3.44 -0.47
N ARG A 121 -11.46 4.39 -1.36
CA ARG A 121 -12.08 4.52 -2.70
C ARG A 121 -11.13 4.26 -3.87
N LEU A 122 -9.84 4.56 -3.69
CA LEU A 122 -8.85 4.54 -4.78
C LEU A 122 -7.58 3.80 -4.34
N GLU A 123 -7.65 2.82 -3.43
CA GLU A 123 -6.43 2.22 -2.86
C GLU A 123 -5.61 1.51 -3.92
N ARG A 124 -6.26 0.67 -4.73
CA ARG A 124 -5.59 -0.08 -5.79
C ARG A 124 -4.95 0.87 -6.81
N THR A 125 -5.71 1.85 -7.31
CA THR A 125 -5.22 2.83 -8.28
C THR A 125 -4.06 3.65 -7.70
N THR A 126 -4.17 4.09 -6.45
CA THR A 126 -3.11 4.85 -5.77
C THR A 126 -1.83 4.03 -5.67
N LEU A 127 -1.94 2.75 -5.29
CA LEU A 127 -0.79 1.87 -5.14
C LEU A 127 -0.12 1.55 -6.49
N VAL A 128 -0.92 1.33 -7.54
CA VAL A 128 -0.42 1.16 -8.92
C VAL A 128 0.33 2.42 -9.37
N LEU A 129 -0.28 3.60 -9.22
CA LEU A 129 0.35 4.86 -9.63
C LEU A 129 1.65 5.12 -8.87
N PHE A 130 1.64 4.96 -7.55
CA PHE A 130 2.84 5.12 -6.73
C PHE A 130 3.96 4.17 -7.16
N SER A 131 3.62 2.91 -7.43
CA SER A 131 4.58 1.93 -7.93
C SER A 131 5.15 2.30 -9.31
N VAL A 132 4.28 2.64 -10.27
CA VAL A 132 4.73 3.00 -11.62
C VAL A 132 5.62 4.24 -11.59
N LEU A 133 5.26 5.25 -10.80
CA LEU A 133 6.08 6.44 -10.60
C LEU A 133 7.44 6.11 -9.97
N LEU A 134 7.45 5.25 -8.94
CA LEU A 134 8.68 4.79 -8.30
C LEU A 134 9.60 4.09 -9.31
N MET A 135 9.07 3.15 -10.09
CA MET A 135 9.83 2.44 -11.13
C MET A 135 10.34 3.40 -12.21
N TYR A 136 9.50 4.34 -12.64
CA TYR A 136 9.84 5.31 -13.67
C TYR A 136 10.97 6.25 -13.23
N PHE A 137 10.88 6.82 -12.02
CA PHE A 137 11.94 7.67 -11.49
C PHE A 137 13.24 6.90 -11.27
N SER A 138 13.16 5.68 -10.74
CA SER A 138 14.35 4.83 -10.60
C SER A 138 14.99 4.50 -11.94
N TRP A 139 14.19 4.21 -12.96
CA TRP A 139 14.72 3.94 -14.30
C TRP A 139 15.46 5.13 -14.91
N LEU A 140 14.99 6.36 -14.66
CA LEU A 140 15.57 7.57 -15.26
C LEU A 140 16.77 8.12 -14.50
N PHE A 141 16.73 8.08 -13.16
CA PHE A 141 17.64 8.87 -12.33
C PHE A 141 18.55 8.03 -11.44
N THR A 142 18.48 6.70 -11.48
CA THR A 142 19.40 5.84 -10.71
C THR A 142 20.27 5.01 -11.65
N SER A 143 21.51 4.74 -11.22
CA SER A 143 22.43 3.88 -11.96
C SER A 143 21.90 2.44 -12.02
N PRO A 144 21.87 1.79 -13.20
CA PRO A 144 21.44 0.41 -13.32
C PRO A 144 22.26 -0.52 -12.44
N LEU A 145 21.61 -1.52 -11.84
CA LEU A 145 22.23 -2.56 -10.99
C LEU A 145 22.81 -2.04 -9.66
N GLU A 146 22.50 -0.82 -9.25
CA GLU A 146 22.83 -0.30 -7.93
C GLU A 146 21.67 -0.45 -6.94
N THR A 147 21.95 -0.22 -5.65
CA THR A 147 20.96 -0.37 -4.56
C THR A 147 19.73 0.51 -4.80
N ALA A 148 19.90 1.76 -5.23
CA ALA A 148 18.78 2.66 -5.53
C ALA A 148 17.86 2.08 -6.63
N PHE A 149 18.45 1.56 -7.70
CA PHE A 149 17.73 0.94 -8.81
C PHE A 149 16.96 -0.31 -8.35
N TYR A 150 17.61 -1.22 -7.62
CA TYR A 150 16.95 -2.42 -7.10
C TYR A 150 15.86 -2.11 -6.08
N THR A 151 16.08 -1.12 -5.20
CA THR A 151 15.07 -0.69 -4.24
C THR A 151 13.84 -0.18 -4.97
N GLY A 152 13.99 0.76 -5.91
CA GLY A 152 12.82 1.34 -6.58
C GLY A 152 12.10 0.40 -7.54
N THR A 153 12.84 -0.35 -8.37
CA THR A 153 12.23 -1.32 -9.29
C THR A 153 11.68 -2.54 -8.55
N GLY A 154 12.38 -3.04 -7.54
CA GLY A 154 11.96 -4.17 -6.72
C GLY A 154 10.73 -3.87 -5.87
N TYR A 155 10.72 -2.74 -5.14
CA TYR A 155 9.52 -2.31 -4.43
C TYR A 155 8.40 -1.95 -5.40
N GLY A 156 8.70 -1.30 -6.52
CA GLY A 156 7.72 -1.04 -7.56
C GLY A 156 6.99 -2.33 -7.98
N LEU A 157 7.73 -3.35 -8.38
CA LEU A 157 7.15 -4.63 -8.76
C LEU A 157 6.36 -5.27 -7.60
N ALA A 158 6.91 -5.31 -6.38
CA ALA A 158 6.24 -5.87 -5.21
C ALA A 158 4.92 -5.15 -4.91
N LEU A 159 4.87 -3.82 -5.00
CA LEU A 159 3.68 -3.01 -4.79
C LEU A 159 2.64 -3.21 -5.90
N LEU A 160 3.07 -3.40 -7.16
CA LEU A 160 2.18 -3.78 -8.27
C LEU A 160 1.55 -5.15 -8.03
N LEU A 161 2.33 -6.13 -7.59
CA LEU A 161 1.82 -7.45 -7.23
C LEU A 161 0.79 -7.34 -6.09
N LEU A 162 1.12 -6.60 -5.02
CA LEU A 162 0.18 -6.31 -3.91
C LEU A 162 -1.10 -5.62 -4.37
N ALA A 163 -1.01 -4.70 -5.32
CA ALA A 163 -2.18 -4.07 -5.93
C ALA A 163 -3.00 -5.05 -6.79
N ALA A 164 -2.37 -6.06 -7.41
CA ALA A 164 -3.05 -7.09 -8.17
C ALA A 164 -3.84 -8.07 -7.29
N LEU A 165 -3.43 -8.26 -6.02
CA LEU A 165 -4.15 -9.08 -5.03
C LEU A 165 -5.48 -8.45 -4.54
N GLY A 166 -5.78 -7.21 -4.93
CA GLY A 166 -7.07 -6.54 -4.67
C GLY A 166 -7.00 -5.36 -3.70
N GLU A 167 -8.16 -4.82 -3.34
CA GLU A 167 -8.26 -3.57 -2.57
C GLU A 167 -7.81 -3.72 -1.11
N ARG A 168 -8.08 -4.87 -0.48
CA ARG A 168 -7.71 -5.13 0.92
C ARG A 168 -6.19 -5.10 1.15
N PRO A 169 -5.36 -5.88 0.40
CA PRO A 169 -3.91 -5.79 0.54
C PRO A 169 -3.41 -4.39 0.15
N ALA A 170 -3.94 -3.77 -0.91
CA ALA A 170 -3.56 -2.42 -1.29
C ALA A 170 -3.79 -1.40 -0.16
N ARG A 171 -4.95 -1.44 0.50
CA ARG A 171 -5.28 -0.60 1.66
C ARG A 171 -4.32 -0.82 2.82
N GLY A 172 -4.01 -2.08 3.13
CA GLY A 172 -3.05 -2.44 4.18
C GLY A 172 -1.66 -1.90 3.89
N THR A 173 -1.17 -2.07 2.66
CA THR A 173 0.12 -1.54 2.20
C THR A 173 0.17 -0.02 2.23
N LEU A 174 -0.87 0.66 1.74
CA LEU A 174 -0.96 2.13 1.81
C LEU A 174 -0.97 2.64 3.26
N THR A 175 -1.64 1.94 4.17
CA THR A 175 -1.63 2.28 5.60
C THR A 175 -0.23 2.14 6.17
N ALA A 176 0.42 1.01 5.90
CA ALA A 176 1.76 0.73 6.42
C ALA A 176 2.81 1.70 5.88
N LEU A 177 2.86 1.90 4.56
CA LEU A 177 3.75 2.88 3.94
C LEU A 177 3.43 4.29 4.43
N GLY A 178 2.15 4.69 4.46
CA GLY A 178 1.75 6.02 4.90
C GLY A 178 2.26 6.37 6.31
N VAL A 179 2.12 5.43 7.26
CA VAL A 179 2.65 5.60 8.63
C VAL A 179 4.18 5.61 8.63
N PHE A 180 4.82 4.72 7.86
CA PHE A 180 6.29 4.65 7.78
C PHE A 180 6.90 5.95 7.25
N PHE A 181 6.35 6.50 6.16
CA PHE A 181 6.80 7.75 5.55
C PHE A 181 6.64 8.95 6.50
N LEU A 182 5.51 9.04 7.21
CA LEU A 182 5.29 10.09 8.22
C LEU A 182 6.26 9.97 9.39
N PHE A 183 6.50 8.75 9.88
CA PHE A 183 7.43 8.51 10.98
C PHE A 183 8.88 8.82 10.56
N TYR A 184 9.29 8.35 9.38
CA TYR A 184 10.63 8.57 8.84
C TYR A 184 10.90 10.07 8.62
N SER A 185 9.95 10.82 8.04
CA SER A 185 10.09 12.26 7.84
C SER A 185 10.36 13.03 9.13
N LEU A 186 9.67 12.66 10.23
CA LEU A 186 9.94 13.24 11.54
C LEU A 186 11.31 12.81 12.06
N PHE A 187 11.67 11.54 11.90
CA PHE A 187 12.95 11.02 12.36
C PHE A 187 14.13 11.72 11.66
N ASP A 188 14.07 11.86 10.34
CA ASP A 188 15.09 12.49 9.49
C ASP A 188 15.45 13.91 9.97
N LEU A 189 14.42 14.66 10.35
CA LEU A 189 14.56 16.04 10.82
C LEU A 189 15.24 16.17 12.19
N PHE A 190 15.31 15.09 12.96
CA PHE A 190 15.91 15.05 14.30
C PHE A 190 17.10 14.09 14.42
N ASP A 191 17.53 13.42 13.34
CA ASP A 191 18.65 12.47 13.36
C ASP A 191 20.03 13.14 13.37
N PHE A 192 20.17 14.16 14.21
CA PHE A 192 21.46 14.80 14.47
C PHE A 192 22.45 13.86 15.16
N THR A 193 22.03 12.69 15.61
CA THR A 193 22.87 11.81 16.44
C THR A 193 23.81 10.91 15.65
N ARG A 194 23.51 10.66 14.37
CA ARG A 194 24.29 9.74 13.54
C ARG A 194 25.34 10.45 12.70
N ASP A 195 25.02 11.63 12.18
CA ASP A 195 25.95 12.44 11.39
C ASP A 195 25.42 13.88 11.23
N VAL A 196 25.76 14.77 12.16
CA VAL A 196 25.12 16.10 12.25
C VAL A 196 25.27 16.91 10.96
N ASP A 197 26.42 16.81 10.29
CA ASP A 197 26.76 17.63 9.13
C ASP A 197 26.10 17.19 7.81
N SER A 198 25.50 15.99 7.79
CA SER A 198 24.90 15.44 6.57
C SER A 198 23.36 15.43 6.57
N THR A 199 22.70 15.83 7.66
CA THR A 199 21.23 15.98 7.67
C THR A 199 20.77 17.19 6.87
N ASP A 200 19.63 17.10 6.19
CA ASP A 200 19.06 18.21 5.42
C ASP A 200 18.80 19.46 6.27
N ALA A 201 18.36 19.25 7.51
CA ALA A 201 18.12 20.34 8.46
C ALA A 201 19.43 21.08 8.80
N ALA A 202 20.54 20.35 8.95
CA ALA A 202 21.85 20.94 9.19
C ALA A 202 22.44 21.60 7.93
N ILE A 203 22.23 21.01 6.76
CA ILE A 203 22.62 21.63 5.47
C ILE A 203 21.90 22.97 5.30
N LEU A 204 20.59 23.00 5.56
CA LEU A 204 19.79 24.22 5.49
C LEU A 204 20.21 25.25 6.56
N ALA A 205 20.47 24.81 7.80
CA ALA A 205 20.96 25.70 8.85
C ALA A 205 22.33 26.31 8.51
N SER A 206 23.24 25.52 7.94
CA SER A 206 24.54 25.98 7.45
C SER A 206 24.40 27.03 6.36
N TYR A 207 23.49 26.79 5.40
CA TYR A 207 23.21 27.72 4.32
C TYR A 207 22.63 29.06 4.80
N LEU A 208 21.81 29.06 5.86
CA LEU A 208 21.24 30.27 6.45
C LEU A 208 22.25 31.12 7.25
N GLY A 209 23.54 30.76 7.21
CA GLY A 209 24.62 31.57 7.79
C GLY A 209 24.88 31.30 9.27
N SER A 210 24.36 30.19 9.81
CA SER A 210 24.70 29.72 11.15
C SER A 210 25.63 28.51 11.04
N GLY A 211 26.61 28.39 11.93
CA GLY A 211 27.25 27.08 12.10
C GLY A 211 26.16 26.09 12.53
N ALA A 212 25.80 25.14 11.67
CA ALA A 212 24.89 24.05 12.06
C ALA A 212 25.44 23.29 13.27
N LEU A 213 26.76 23.39 13.46
CA LEU A 213 27.49 23.06 14.67
C LEU A 213 28.07 24.32 15.32
N GLU A 214 27.78 24.50 16.60
CA GLU A 214 28.64 25.23 17.53
C GLU A 214 29.48 24.20 18.30
N GLN A 215 30.67 24.55 18.79
CA GLN A 215 31.66 23.62 19.38
C GLN A 215 31.03 22.50 20.24
N GLY A 216 30.81 21.32 19.64
CA GLY A 216 30.30 20.11 20.31
C GLY A 216 28.78 19.96 20.42
N SER A 217 27.95 20.79 19.78
CA SER A 217 26.48 20.70 19.86
C SER A 217 25.76 21.10 18.57
N VAL A 218 24.57 20.51 18.36
CA VAL A 218 23.63 20.96 17.31
C VAL A 218 23.28 22.42 17.56
N GLY A 219 23.57 23.27 16.58
CA GLY A 219 23.29 24.70 16.64
C GLY A 219 21.79 24.98 16.84
N LEU A 220 21.48 26.06 17.57
CA LEU A 220 20.09 26.46 17.85
C LEU A 220 19.26 26.66 16.58
N THR A 221 19.92 27.03 15.48
CA THR A 221 19.32 27.19 14.16
C THR A 221 18.86 25.88 13.56
N ALA A 222 19.65 24.81 13.62
CA ALA A 222 19.24 23.48 13.15
C ALA A 222 18.03 22.97 13.94
N ILE A 223 18.02 23.15 15.26
CA ILE A 223 16.86 22.84 16.12
C ILE A 223 15.65 23.67 15.69
N SER A 224 15.83 24.97 15.46
CA SER A 224 14.75 25.87 15.05
C SER A 224 14.16 25.48 13.70
N VAL A 225 15.02 25.15 12.72
CA VAL A 225 14.63 24.64 11.40
C VAL A 225 13.80 23.37 11.58
N SER A 226 14.27 22.41 12.37
CA SER A 226 13.54 21.16 12.62
C SER A 226 12.19 21.37 13.30
N VAL A 227 12.10 22.26 14.28
CA VAL A 227 10.81 22.55 14.95
C VAL A 227 9.83 23.21 14.00
N ILE A 228 10.28 24.19 13.20
CA ILE A 228 9.43 24.89 12.23
C ILE A 228 8.89 23.91 11.20
N TRP A 229 9.75 23.10 10.60
CA TRP A 229 9.34 22.14 9.58
C TRP A 229 8.49 21.00 10.14
N THR A 230 8.74 20.55 11.38
CA THR A 230 7.83 19.64 12.09
C THR A 230 6.43 20.21 12.19
N GLY A 231 6.30 21.49 12.57
CA GLY A 231 5.01 22.17 12.65
C GLY A 231 4.29 22.21 11.29
N LEU A 232 5.03 22.49 10.21
CA LEU A 232 4.50 22.50 8.85
C LEU A 232 4.10 21.10 8.35
N ILE A 233 4.89 20.07 8.67
CA ILE A 233 4.57 18.67 8.40
C ILE A 233 3.27 18.28 9.09
N PHE A 234 3.14 18.58 10.40
CA PHE A 234 1.91 18.28 11.13
C PHE A 234 0.71 19.04 10.59
N LEU A 235 0.87 20.31 10.21
CA LEU A 235 -0.18 21.08 9.58
C LEU A 235 -0.60 20.45 8.24
N GLY A 236 0.35 20.12 7.36
CA GLY A 236 0.08 19.48 6.07
C GLY A 236 -0.61 18.12 6.22
N ALA A 237 -0.09 17.28 7.12
CA ALA A 237 -0.69 15.98 7.44
C ALA A 237 -2.11 16.15 8.01
N TYR A 238 -2.33 17.11 8.90
CA TYR A 238 -3.66 17.43 9.44
C TYR A 238 -4.63 17.85 8.33
N LEU A 239 -4.21 18.76 7.44
CA LEU A 239 -5.07 19.23 6.34
C LEU A 239 -5.46 18.12 5.37
N LEU A 240 -4.57 17.15 5.13
CA LEU A 240 -4.85 15.99 4.27
C LEU A 240 -5.69 14.92 4.97
N LEU A 241 -5.40 14.62 6.23
CA LEU A 241 -5.98 13.49 6.96
C LEU A 241 -7.28 13.84 7.68
N ALA A 242 -7.45 15.07 8.19
CA ALA A 242 -8.64 15.44 8.95
C ALA A 242 -9.95 15.32 8.13
N PRO A 243 -10.02 15.78 6.86
CA PRO A 243 -11.20 15.56 6.04
C PRO A 243 -11.47 14.08 5.76
N ALA A 244 -10.41 13.29 5.51
CA ALA A 244 -10.52 11.86 5.26
C ALA A 244 -10.96 11.07 6.49
N LEU A 245 -10.52 11.47 7.69
CA LEU A 245 -10.97 10.88 8.93
C LEU A 245 -12.46 11.19 9.16
N ARG A 246 -12.90 12.43 8.90
CA ARG A 246 -14.33 12.79 8.94
C ARG A 246 -15.13 11.95 7.94
N GLU A 247 -14.67 11.84 6.69
CA GLU A 247 -15.32 11.03 5.66
C GLU A 247 -15.38 9.54 6.06
N ALA A 248 -14.29 8.98 6.59
CA ALA A 248 -14.23 7.59 7.04
C ALA A 248 -15.17 7.30 8.22
N LEU A 249 -15.39 8.27 9.12
CA LEU A 249 -16.36 8.17 10.20
C LEU A 249 -17.81 8.32 9.71
N HIS A 250 -18.03 9.11 8.65
CA HIS A 250 -19.35 9.40 8.09
C HIS A 250 -19.76 8.48 6.93
N TYR A 251 -18.86 7.65 6.40
CA TYR A 251 -19.11 6.76 5.26
C TYR A 251 -20.31 5.83 5.54
N GLN A 252 -21.36 5.94 4.72
CA GLN A 252 -22.42 4.94 4.57
C GLN A 252 -22.02 4.02 3.43
N GLU A 253 -21.88 2.72 3.72
CA GLU A 253 -21.84 1.71 2.68
C GLU A 253 -23.16 1.83 1.89
N ALA A 254 -23.09 1.98 0.57
CA ALA A 254 -24.28 1.96 -0.26
C ALA A 254 -25.02 0.62 -0.02
N PRO A 255 -26.35 0.61 0.12
CA PRO A 255 -27.09 -0.64 0.26
C PRO A 255 -26.67 -1.57 -0.86
N ALA A 256 -26.26 -2.80 -0.53
CA ALA A 256 -26.07 -3.83 -1.53
C ALA A 256 -27.36 -3.86 -2.36
N GLU A 257 -27.27 -3.64 -3.67
CA GLU A 257 -28.42 -3.83 -4.55
C GLU A 257 -28.94 -5.25 -4.28
N THR A 258 -30.12 -5.33 -3.65
CA THR A 258 -30.87 -6.57 -3.60
C THR A 258 -31.06 -7.00 -5.04
N GLN A 259 -30.41 -8.10 -5.44
CA GLN A 259 -30.65 -8.70 -6.73
C GLN A 259 -32.17 -8.87 -6.89
N PRO A 260 -32.75 -8.48 -8.04
CA PRO A 260 -34.18 -8.62 -8.27
C PRO A 260 -34.50 -10.10 -8.54
N GLY A 261 -34.45 -10.93 -7.49
CA GLY A 261 -34.75 -12.35 -7.51
C GLY A 261 -35.73 -12.79 -6.43
N ASP A 262 -35.73 -12.12 -5.27
CA ASP A 262 -36.48 -12.60 -4.10
C ASP A 262 -37.83 -11.91 -3.86
N ALA A 263 -38.29 -11.07 -4.79
CA ALA A 263 -39.49 -10.24 -4.63
C ALA A 263 -40.81 -10.89 -5.13
N PHE A 264 -40.84 -12.16 -5.50
CA PHE A 264 -42.05 -12.85 -5.95
C PHE A 264 -42.39 -14.08 -5.09
N ALA A 265 -42.71 -13.86 -3.82
CA ALA A 265 -43.45 -14.80 -3.01
C ALA A 265 -44.51 -14.05 -2.20
N GLY A 266 -45.59 -13.64 -2.89
CA GLY A 266 -46.81 -13.15 -2.24
C GLY A 266 -47.69 -14.31 -1.76
N PRO A 267 -48.48 -14.15 -0.68
CA PRO A 267 -49.35 -15.20 -0.18
C PRO A 267 -50.68 -15.18 -0.96
N GLY A 268 -51.02 -16.29 -1.60
CA GLY A 268 -52.28 -16.47 -2.32
C GLY A 268 -52.80 -17.89 -2.19
N GLU A 269 -53.85 -18.05 -1.39
CA GLU A 269 -54.71 -19.23 -1.38
C GLU A 269 -55.35 -19.44 -2.77
N GLY A 270 -55.45 -20.70 -3.22
CA GLY A 270 -56.12 -21.04 -4.48
C GLY A 270 -56.06 -22.53 -4.79
N THR A 271 -57.08 -23.24 -4.34
CA THR A 271 -57.43 -24.65 -4.60
C THR A 271 -57.20 -25.13 -6.04
N PHE A 272 -56.53 -26.27 -6.21
CA PHE A 272 -56.79 -27.19 -7.33
C PHE A 272 -56.65 -28.66 -6.90
N SER A 273 -57.70 -29.41 -7.20
CA SER A 273 -58.01 -30.75 -6.71
C SER A 273 -57.12 -31.85 -7.28
N ARG A 274 -56.78 -32.84 -6.46
CA ARG A 274 -56.10 -34.08 -6.83
C ARG A 274 -57.15 -35.21 -6.91
N PRO A 275 -57.26 -35.99 -8.00
CA PRO A 275 -57.99 -37.24 -7.95
C PRO A 275 -57.09 -38.31 -7.31
N ASP A 276 -57.69 -39.01 -6.36
CA ASP A 276 -57.16 -40.17 -5.66
C ASP A 276 -57.38 -41.41 -6.54
N GLU A 277 -56.37 -42.26 -6.73
CA GLU A 277 -56.63 -43.68 -7.02
C GLU A 277 -55.47 -44.57 -6.55
N SER A 278 -55.79 -45.35 -5.53
CA SER A 278 -55.00 -46.40 -4.90
C SER A 278 -55.12 -47.72 -5.65
N ALA A 279 -53.99 -48.37 -5.98
CA ALA A 279 -53.86 -49.84 -6.04
C ALA A 279 -52.40 -50.27 -6.31
N GLY A 280 -51.85 -51.14 -5.45
CA GLY A 280 -50.88 -52.18 -5.85
C GLY A 280 -51.53 -53.56 -5.66
N PRO A 281 -50.82 -54.71 -5.77
CA PRO A 281 -49.45 -54.97 -6.24
C PRO A 281 -49.34 -56.19 -7.23
N THR A 282 -48.10 -56.65 -7.52
CA THR A 282 -47.60 -57.99 -7.97
C THR A 282 -47.19 -58.24 -9.45
N GLU A 283 -45.99 -58.82 -9.60
CA GLU A 283 -45.22 -59.24 -10.80
C GLU A 283 -45.76 -60.51 -11.49
N PRO A 284 -45.20 -60.94 -12.65
CA PRO A 284 -44.23 -62.06 -12.59
C PRO A 284 -43.03 -62.04 -13.59
N GLU A 285 -42.03 -62.85 -13.24
CA GLU A 285 -40.81 -63.27 -13.97
C GLU A 285 -41.05 -63.97 -15.34
N PHE A 286 -40.06 -63.91 -16.27
CA PHE A 286 -39.32 -65.10 -16.78
C PHE A 286 -38.22 -64.75 -17.82
N GLN A 287 -36.95 -65.11 -17.50
CA GLN A 287 -35.89 -65.83 -18.27
C GLN A 287 -35.68 -65.58 -19.79
N THR A 288 -34.50 -65.70 -20.43
CA THR A 288 -33.08 -66.03 -20.17
C THR A 288 -32.36 -65.91 -21.52
N GLU A 289 -31.08 -65.50 -21.60
CA GLU A 289 -29.99 -66.28 -22.26
C GLU A 289 -28.64 -65.54 -22.28
N VAL A 290 -27.59 -66.34 -22.10
CA VAL A 290 -26.13 -66.10 -21.98
C VAL A 290 -25.48 -67.31 -22.71
N PRO A 291 -24.19 -67.35 -23.11
CA PRO A 291 -23.29 -66.52 -23.94
C PRO A 291 -22.81 -67.33 -25.19
N PRO A 292 -21.63 -67.07 -25.81
CA PRO A 292 -20.47 -67.93 -25.49
C PRO A 292 -19.08 -67.22 -25.47
N PRO A 293 -18.00 -67.93 -25.07
CA PRO A 293 -16.73 -67.34 -24.60
C PRO A 293 -15.50 -67.58 -25.52
N GLU A 294 -14.37 -67.00 -25.07
CA GLU A 294 -12.94 -67.39 -25.28
C GLU A 294 -12.30 -67.33 -26.69
N SER A 295 -11.18 -66.60 -26.82
CA SER A 295 -9.81 -67.18 -26.76
C SER A 295 -8.73 -66.18 -27.24
N ASP A 296 -7.70 -66.00 -26.41
CA ASP A 296 -6.33 -65.62 -26.80
C ASP A 296 -5.57 -66.92 -27.12
N PRO A 297 -4.50 -66.96 -27.96
CA PRO A 297 -3.17 -66.79 -27.37
C PRO A 297 -1.99 -66.31 -28.29
N GLU A 298 -0.91 -65.89 -27.61
CA GLU A 298 0.53 -66.10 -27.88
C GLU A 298 1.34 -65.32 -28.96
N MET A 299 2.23 -64.45 -28.45
CA MET A 299 3.71 -64.53 -28.50
C MET A 299 4.46 -64.82 -29.82
N ALA A 300 5.25 -63.83 -30.28
CA ALA A 300 6.66 -63.96 -30.75
C ALA A 300 7.21 -62.54 -31.10
N LEU A 301 8.15 -61.97 -30.34
CA LEU A 301 9.60 -62.07 -30.48
C LEU A 301 10.22 -61.32 -31.69
N VAL A 302 11.23 -60.48 -31.37
CA VAL A 302 12.49 -60.20 -32.11
C VAL A 302 12.76 -58.76 -32.60
N SER A 303 13.64 -58.10 -31.83
CA SER A 303 14.84 -57.30 -32.16
C SER A 303 14.77 -56.00 -33.00
N GLY A 304 15.50 -54.98 -32.50
CA GLY A 304 16.10 -53.93 -33.33
C GLY A 304 16.49 -52.67 -32.53
N GLU A 305 17.76 -52.56 -32.18
CA GLU A 305 18.44 -51.51 -31.41
C GLU A 305 18.42 -50.07 -32.00
N PRO A 306 18.88 -49.06 -31.22
CA PRO A 306 18.85 -47.64 -31.56
C PRO A 306 20.13 -47.16 -32.28
N ALA A 307 20.08 -45.99 -32.91
CA ALA A 307 21.27 -45.25 -33.33
C ALA A 307 21.14 -43.75 -33.01
N ALA A 308 22.20 -43.25 -32.39
CA ALA A 308 22.48 -41.87 -32.04
C ALA A 308 23.09 -41.08 -33.22
N GLU A 309 23.13 -39.75 -33.08
CA GLU A 309 24.22 -38.79 -33.39
C GLU A 309 23.59 -37.41 -33.72
N GLU A 310 23.80 -36.42 -32.84
CA GLU A 310 24.85 -35.39 -32.92
C GLU A 310 24.63 -34.40 -34.09
N PHE A 311 24.17 -33.19 -33.74
CA PHE A 311 24.58 -31.88 -34.26
C PHE A 311 24.16 -30.77 -33.29
#